data_AF-A0A2P7S4M5-F1
#
_entry.id   AF-A0A2P7S4M5-F1
#
_cell.length_a   1.000
_cell.length_b   1.000
_cell.length_c   1.000
_cell.angle_alpha   90.00
_cell.angle_beta   90.00
_cell.angle_gamma   90.00
#
_symmetry.space_group_name_H-M   'P 1'
#
loop_
_entity.id
_entity.type
_entity.pdbx_description
1 polymer ?
#
loop_
_entity_poly.entity_id
_entity_poly.type
_entity_poly.pdbx_seq_one_letter_code
_entity_poly.pdbx_strand_id
1 'polypeptide(L)'
;MTDANELFDPATIPAHGHQHAADVRANQAGFQEAFGDFKKHHIVSFQIGPAPKGEWIGVQFWKEDRDVVKISIPFTLWQAFGNEYVLAMMSAGELIQVAYREAGGNA
;
A
#
# COMPACT_ATOMS: atom_id res chain seq x y z
N MET A 1 -22.57 1.90 18.22
CA MET A 1 -21.09 1.78 18.18
C MET A 1 -20.83 0.35 17.79
N THR A 2 -20.44 0.13 16.53
CA THR A 2 -19.99 -1.17 16.02
C THR A 2 -18.69 -1.50 16.74
N ASP A 3 -18.57 -2.70 17.30
CA ASP A 3 -17.37 -3.08 18.05
C ASP A 3 -16.15 -3.05 17.12
N ALA A 4 -15.01 -2.51 17.56
CA ALA A 4 -13.79 -2.46 16.76
C ALA A 4 -13.33 -3.86 16.30
N ASN A 5 -13.73 -4.91 17.02
CA ASN A 5 -13.51 -6.31 16.65
C ASN A 5 -14.33 -6.77 15.43
N GLU A 6 -15.44 -6.10 15.07
CA GLU A 6 -16.20 -6.42 13.86
C GLU A 6 -15.56 -5.81 12.58
N LEU A 7 -14.64 -4.85 12.74
CA LEU A 7 -13.97 -4.15 11.64
C LEU A 7 -12.62 -4.77 11.24
N PHE A 8 -12.14 -5.75 12.01
CA PHE A 8 -10.91 -6.48 11.74
C PHE A 8 -11.20 -7.95 11.50
N ASP A 9 -11.01 -8.41 10.27
CA ASP A 9 -11.14 -9.81 9.89
C ASP A 9 -9.76 -10.44 9.59
N PRO A 10 -9.20 -11.27 10.50
CA PRO A 10 -7.92 -11.92 10.28
C PRO A 10 -7.84 -12.77 9.02
N ALA A 11 -8.98 -13.31 8.54
CA ALA A 11 -9.01 -14.15 7.34
C ALA A 11 -8.71 -13.36 6.06
N THR A 12 -8.81 -12.02 6.10
CA THR A 12 -8.50 -11.15 4.96
C THR A 12 -7.02 -10.75 4.88
N ILE A 13 -6.21 -11.10 5.89
CA ILE A 13 -4.78 -10.75 5.91
C ILE A 13 -4.08 -11.43 4.73
N PRO A 14 -3.37 -10.67 3.87
CA PRO A 14 -2.67 -11.23 2.73
C PRO A 14 -1.60 -12.25 3.13
N ALA A 15 -1.63 -13.42 2.48
CA ALA A 15 -0.56 -14.39 2.53
C ALA A 15 0.38 -14.22 1.31
N HIS A 16 1.58 -14.78 1.41
CA HIS A 16 2.49 -14.86 0.27
C HIS A 16 1.82 -15.57 -0.92
N GLY A 17 1.94 -14.98 -2.10
CA GLY A 17 1.36 -15.46 -3.36
C GLY A 17 0.03 -14.80 -3.71
N HIS A 18 -0.68 -14.20 -2.75
CA HIS A 18 -1.92 -13.48 -3.02
C HIS A 18 -1.70 -12.26 -3.93
N GLN A 19 -0.49 -11.71 -3.97
CA GLN A 19 -0.11 -10.63 -4.88
C GLN A 19 -0.19 -11.01 -6.38
N HIS A 20 -0.34 -12.29 -6.71
CA HIS A 20 -0.52 -12.75 -8.09
C HIS A 20 -1.99 -12.91 -8.50
N ALA A 21 -2.94 -12.70 -7.58
CA ALA A 21 -4.36 -12.76 -7.91
C ALA A 21 -4.72 -11.72 -8.98
N ALA A 22 -5.61 -12.10 -9.91
CA ALA A 22 -5.87 -11.32 -11.12
C ALA A 22 -6.49 -9.95 -10.83
N ASP A 23 -7.38 -9.90 -9.83
CA ASP A 23 -7.99 -8.70 -9.29
C ASP A 23 -6.96 -7.78 -8.63
N VAL A 24 -6.05 -8.32 -7.82
CA VAL A 24 -4.95 -7.56 -7.21
C VAL A 24 -4.04 -6.94 -8.28
N ARG A 25 -3.71 -7.69 -9.34
CA ARG A 25 -2.92 -7.16 -10.46
C ARG A 25 -3.65 -6.07 -11.24
N ALA A 26 -4.96 -6.21 -11.43
CA ALA A 26 -5.78 -5.17 -12.06
C ALA A 26 -5.82 -3.88 -11.22
N ASN A 27 -5.99 -3.99 -9.90
CA ASN A 27 -5.97 -2.85 -8.98
C ASN A 27 -4.62 -2.13 -9.01
N GLN A 28 -3.51 -2.88 -9.01
CA GLN A 28 -2.17 -2.31 -9.11
C GLN A 28 -1.94 -1.57 -10.43
N ALA A 29 -2.41 -2.11 -11.56
CA ALA A 29 -2.31 -1.45 -12.85
C ALA A 29 -3.10 -0.12 -12.87
N GLY A 30 -4.33 -0.12 -12.36
CA GLY A 30 -5.14 1.10 -12.22
C GLY A 30 -4.49 2.13 -11.28
N PHE A 31 -3.88 1.67 -10.18
CA PHE A 31 -3.13 2.55 -9.29
C PHE A 31 -1.93 3.21 -9.97
N GLN A 32 -1.15 2.46 -10.76
CA GLN A 32 -0.01 3.00 -11.52
C GLN A 32 -0.45 4.05 -12.55
N GLU A 33 -1.58 3.84 -13.22
CA GLU A 33 -2.15 4.81 -14.15
C GLU A 33 -2.57 6.11 -13.44
N ALA A 34 -3.19 6.01 -12.26
CA ALA A 34 -3.69 7.16 -11.50
C ALA A 34 -2.60 7.94 -10.75
N PHE A 35 -1.59 7.27 -10.18
CA PHE A 35 -0.56 7.90 -9.35
C PHE A 35 0.65 8.42 -10.15
N GLY A 36 0.75 8.06 -11.44
CA GLY A 36 1.72 8.65 -12.35
C GLY A 36 3.17 8.18 -12.18
N ASP A 37 4.11 8.97 -12.71
CA ASP A 37 5.53 8.64 -12.79
C ASP A 37 6.25 8.93 -11.46
N PHE A 38 6.38 7.90 -10.61
CA PHE A 38 7.16 7.95 -9.37
C PHE A 38 8.63 8.36 -9.57
N LYS A 39 9.16 8.37 -10.80
CA LYS A 39 10.51 8.89 -11.08
C LYS A 39 10.57 10.41 -11.07
N LYS A 40 9.44 11.11 -11.23
CA LYS A 40 9.40 12.58 -11.27
C LYS A 40 9.30 13.21 -9.88
N HIS A 41 8.78 12.48 -8.90
CA HIS A 41 8.58 12.96 -7.53
C HIS A 41 8.92 11.88 -6.51
N HIS A 42 9.86 12.18 -5.63
CA HIS A 42 10.34 11.29 -4.58
C HIS A 42 9.63 11.55 -3.27
N ILE A 43 8.95 10.53 -2.74
CA ILE A 43 8.50 10.57 -1.35
C ILE A 43 9.72 10.44 -0.44
N VAL A 44 9.98 11.47 0.38
CA VAL A 44 11.11 11.52 1.31
C VAL A 44 10.74 11.09 2.72
N SER A 45 9.46 11.20 3.09
CA SER A 45 8.92 10.69 4.35
C SER A 45 7.42 10.48 4.26
N PHE A 46 6.88 9.71 5.20
CA PHE A 46 5.43 9.56 5.37
C PHE A 46 5.07 9.43 6.85
N GLN A 47 3.82 9.76 7.18
CA GLN A 47 3.27 9.67 8.53
C GLN A 47 1.87 9.10 8.45
N ILE A 48 1.56 8.18 9.35
CA ILE A 48 0.25 7.57 9.50
C ILE A 48 -0.19 7.76 10.95
N GLY A 49 -1.44 8.17 11.17
CA GLY A 49 -1.97 8.28 12.52
C GLY A 49 -3.49 8.40 12.56
N PRO A 50 -4.13 7.95 13.64
CA PRO A 50 -5.57 8.09 13.80
C PRO A 50 -5.96 9.55 14.07
N ALA A 51 -7.13 9.94 13.59
CA ALA A 51 -7.79 11.17 14.03
C ALA A 51 -8.13 11.08 15.52
N PRO A 52 -8.24 12.21 16.25
CA PRO A 52 -8.44 12.21 17.70
C PRO A 52 -9.64 11.38 18.21
N LYS A 53 -10.67 11.24 17.37
CA LYS A 53 -11.89 10.51 17.67
C LYS A 53 -11.93 9.09 17.05
N GLY A 54 -10.88 8.70 16.33
CA GLY A 54 -10.69 7.35 15.80
C GLY A 54 -11.49 6.98 14.56
N GLU A 55 -12.38 7.83 14.04
CA GLU A 55 -13.21 7.49 12.87
C GLU A 55 -12.43 7.54 11.54
N TRP A 56 -11.22 8.11 11.55
CA TRP A 56 -10.39 8.31 10.38
C TRP A 56 -8.92 7.99 10.68
N ILE A 57 -8.21 7.50 9.67
CA ILE A 57 -6.75 7.41 9.63
C ILE A 57 -6.24 8.46 8.65
N GLY A 58 -5.36 9.34 9.11
CA GLY A 58 -4.64 10.29 8.27
C GLY A 58 -3.34 9.68 7.75
N VAL A 59 -3.08 9.88 6.47
CA VAL A 59 -1.80 9.56 5.81
C VAL A 59 -1.25 10.82 5.18
N GLN A 60 0.02 11.10 5.44
CA GLN A 60 0.75 12.23 4.86
C GLN A 60 2.00 11.73 4.16
N PHE A 61 2.25 12.20 2.95
CA PHE A 61 3.47 11.95 2.19
C PHE A 61 4.16 13.29 1.91
N TRP A 62 5.42 13.42 2.34
CA TRP A 62 6.24 14.58 2.00
C TRP A 62 7.05 14.27 0.76
N LYS A 63 6.99 15.19 -0.20
CA LYS A 63 7.82 15.18 -1.39
C LYS A 63 9.12 15.94 -1.17
N GLU A 64 10.09 15.70 -2.03
CA GLU A 64 11.39 16.36 -2.06
C GLU A 64 11.32 17.88 -2.25
N ASP A 65 10.28 18.36 -2.92
CA ASP A 65 10.00 19.78 -3.19
C ASP A 65 9.29 20.50 -2.01
N ARG A 66 9.12 19.79 -0.88
CA ARG A 66 8.40 20.23 0.33
C ARG A 66 6.87 20.26 0.18
N ASP A 67 6.32 19.81 -0.93
CA ASP A 67 4.88 19.59 -1.05
C ASP A 67 4.44 18.39 -0.18
N VAL A 68 3.18 18.40 0.25
CA VAL A 68 2.60 17.38 1.12
C VAL A 68 1.29 16.88 0.56
N VAL A 69 1.25 15.60 0.21
CA VAL A 69 0.01 14.90 -0.14
C VAL A 69 -0.63 14.39 1.14
N LYS A 70 -1.90 14.74 1.37
CA LYS A 70 -2.66 14.33 2.55
C LYS A 70 -3.88 13.53 2.13
N ILE A 71 -4.08 12.38 2.78
CA ILE A 71 -5.17 11.46 2.52
C ILE A 71 -5.85 11.14 3.85
N SER A 72 -7.18 11.02 3.84
CA SER A 72 -7.96 10.57 4.99
C SER A 72 -8.73 9.32 4.61
N ILE A 73 -8.56 8.25 5.39
CA ILE A 73 -9.16 6.95 5.17
C ILE A 73 -10.18 6.72 6.28
N PRO A 74 -11.46 6.44 5.98
CA PRO A 74 -12.42 6.03 7.00
C PRO A 74 -11.89 4.82 7.75
N PHE A 75 -11.98 4.78 9.08
CA PHE A 75 -11.45 3.68 9.87
C PHE A 75 -12.05 2.32 9.46
N THR A 76 -13.30 2.31 9.00
CA THR A 76 -13.99 1.12 8.46
C THR A 76 -13.33 0.54 7.20
N LEU A 77 -12.51 1.31 6.50
CA LEU A 77 -11.78 0.87 5.29
C LEU A 77 -10.28 0.64 5.57
N TRP A 78 -9.84 0.84 6.81
CA TRP A 78 -8.41 0.80 7.15
C TRP A 78 -7.78 -0.56 6.87
N GLN A 79 -8.45 -1.66 7.22
CA GLN A 79 -7.93 -2.99 6.95
C GLN A 79 -7.81 -3.27 5.45
N ALA A 80 -8.85 -2.95 4.67
CA ALA A 80 -8.83 -3.13 3.22
C ALA A 80 -7.68 -2.35 2.57
N PHE A 81 -7.49 -1.09 2.98
CA PHE A 81 -6.35 -0.28 2.54
C PHE A 81 -5.00 -0.92 2.91
N GLY A 82 -4.86 -1.38 4.16
CA GLY A 82 -3.63 -2.02 4.63
C GLY A 82 -3.30 -3.30 3.86
N ASN A 83 -4.30 -4.12 3.54
CA ASN A 83 -4.14 -5.35 2.77
C ASN A 83 -3.63 -5.06 1.35
N GLU A 84 -4.26 -4.12 0.65
CA GLU A 84 -3.83 -3.70 -0.70
C GLU A 84 -2.42 -3.10 -0.68
N TYR A 85 -2.11 -2.27 0.32
CA TYR A 85 -0.76 -1.72 0.50
C TYR A 85 0.29 -2.82 0.68
N VAL A 86 0.03 -3.82 1.53
CA VAL A 86 0.94 -4.96 1.75
C VAL A 86 1.14 -5.77 0.47
N LEU A 87 0.07 -6.04 -0.29
CA LEU A 87 0.15 -6.76 -1.57
C LEU A 87 1.00 -5.99 -2.61
N ALA A 88 0.86 -4.67 -2.67
CA ALA A 88 1.70 -3.82 -3.51
C ALA A 88 3.17 -3.88 -3.09
N MET A 89 3.46 -3.83 -1.79
CA MET A 89 4.83 -3.94 -1.26
C MET A 89 5.46 -5.32 -1.52
N MET A 90 4.69 -6.40 -1.41
CA MET A 90 5.14 -7.75 -1.79
C MET A 90 5.52 -7.80 -3.27
N SER A 91 4.67 -7.25 -4.15
CA SER A 91 4.92 -7.18 -5.59
C SER A 91 6.19 -6.39 -5.90
N ALA A 92 6.40 -5.25 -5.23
CA ALA A 92 7.63 -4.46 -5.37
C ALA A 92 8.86 -5.24 -4.90
N GLY A 93 8.75 -5.97 -3.77
CA GLY A 93 9.81 -6.82 -3.25
C GLY A 93 10.25 -7.90 -4.24
N GLU A 94 9.31 -8.58 -4.89
CA GLU A 94 9.61 -9.56 -5.94
C GLU A 94 10.31 -8.92 -7.14
N LEU A 95 9.81 -7.77 -7.61
CA LEU A 95 10.42 -7.05 -8.73
C LEU A 95 11.86 -6.63 -8.42
N ILE A 96 12.14 -6.19 -7.18
CA ILE A 96 13.49 -5.89 -6.71
C ILE A 96 14.34 -7.16 -6.70
N GLN A 97 13.83 -8.28 -6.16
CA GLN A 97 14.57 -9.54 -6.13
C GLN A 97 14.91 -10.06 -7.53
N VAL A 98 14.02 -9.88 -8.51
CA VAL A 98 14.28 -10.24 -9.92
C VAL A 98 15.29 -9.28 -10.55
N ALA A 99 15.12 -7.96 -10.37
CA ALA A 99 15.97 -6.93 -10.97
C ALA A 99 17.41 -6.95 -10.45
N TYR A 100 17.59 -7.32 -9.17
CA TYR A 100 18.89 -7.39 -8.51
C TYR A 100 19.39 -8.82 -8.28
N ARG A 101 18.74 -9.83 -8.86
CA ARG A 101 19.30 -11.18 -8.89
C ARG A 101 20.59 -11.13 -9.71
N GLU A 102 21.71 -11.57 -9.15
CA GLU A 102 22.94 -11.72 -9.93
C GLU A 102 22.66 -12.61 -11.15
N ALA A 103 23.13 -12.19 -12.32
CA ALA A 103 23.01 -12.96 -13.55
C ALA A 103 23.88 -14.23 -13.45
N GLY A 104 23.37 -15.29 -12.81
CA GLY A 104 24.20 -16.48 -12.55
C GLY A 104 23.52 -17.67 -11.87
N GLY A 105 22.19 -17.80 -11.90
CA GLY A 105 21.49 -19.00 -11.40
C GLY A 105 20.99 -19.85 -12.56
N ASN A 106 21.57 -21.06 -12.74
CA ASN A 106 21.23 -22.00 -13.82
C ASN A 106 19.71 -22.25 -13.93
N ALA A 107 19.22 -22.17 -15.16
CA ALA A 107 17.92 -22.71 -15.60
C ALA A 107 17.89 -24.24 -15.55
#